data_AF-A0A0R0AB27-F1
#
_entry.id   AF-A0A0R0AB27-F1
#
_cell.length_a   1.000
_cell.length_b   1.000
_cell.length_c   1.000
_cell.angle_alpha   90.00
_cell.angle_beta   90.00
_cell.angle_gamma   90.00
#
_symmetry.space_group_name_H-M   'P 1'
#
loop_
_entity.id
_entity.type
_entity.pdbx_description
1 polymer ?
#
loop_
_entity_poly.entity_id
_entity_poly.type
_entity_poly.pdbx_seq_one_letter_code
_entity_poly.pdbx_strand_id
1 'polypeptide(L)'
;MNGHLIFETTLMVCMHVVGLAMLLALWRLLRGPTVPDRILALDTLSVTAIALLMLFGMYLDSAIYFEAALIIAMLGFGSTVVLSKYVLRRDIVE
;
A
#
# COMPACT_ATOMS: atom_id res chain seq x y z
N MET A 1 -12.76 -22.49 -22.50
CA MET A 1 -11.37 -22.10 -22.75
C MET A 1 -11.09 -20.59 -22.60
N ASN A 2 -12.06 -19.76 -22.19
CA ASN A 2 -11.88 -18.29 -22.13
C ASN A 2 -11.76 -17.72 -20.70
N GLY A 3 -12.16 -18.46 -19.66
CA GLY A 3 -12.15 -17.95 -18.28
C GLY A 3 -10.76 -17.67 -17.73
N HIS A 4 -9.78 -18.51 -18.07
CA HIS A 4 -8.39 -18.35 -17.63
C HIS A 4 -7.74 -17.07 -18.17
N LEU A 5 -7.92 -16.81 -19.47
CA LEU A 5 -7.39 -15.63 -20.14
C LEU A 5 -7.97 -14.33 -19.56
N ILE A 6 -9.26 -14.32 -19.21
CA ILE A 6 -9.92 -13.17 -18.59
C ILE A 6 -9.32 -12.90 -17.20
N PHE A 7 -9.10 -13.96 -16.40
CA PHE A 7 -8.52 -13.84 -15.08
C PHE A 7 -7.08 -13.28 -15.14
N GLU A 8 -6.22 -13.85 -15.97
CA GLU A 8 -4.84 -13.40 -16.13
C GLU A 8 -4.76 -11.95 -16.63
N THR A 9 -5.57 -11.58 -17.62
CA THR A 9 -5.61 -10.21 -18.15
C THR A 9 -6.09 -9.22 -17.10
N THR A 10 -7.12 -9.58 -16.32
CA THR A 10 -7.63 -8.74 -15.23
C THR A 10 -6.56 -8.54 -14.16
N LEU A 11 -5.84 -9.59 -13.79
CA LEU A 11 -4.78 -9.54 -12.80
C LEU A 11 -3.65 -8.59 -13.24
N MET A 12 -3.21 -8.71 -14.50
CA MET A 12 -2.21 -7.81 -15.08
C MET A 12 -2.69 -6.36 -15.10
N VAL A 13 -3.93 -6.10 -15.55
CA VAL A 13 -4.48 -4.73 -15.58
C VAL A 13 -4.54 -4.14 -14.17
N CYS A 14 -5.03 -4.90 -13.18
CA CYS A 14 -5.06 -4.48 -11.79
C CYS A 14 -3.66 -4.13 -11.26
N MET A 15 -2.64 -4.95 -11.56
CA MET A 15 -1.26 -4.66 -11.15
C MET A 15 -0.75 -3.34 -11.74
N HIS A 16 -1.03 -3.04 -13.01
CA HIS A 16 -0.63 -1.78 -13.64
C HIS A 16 -1.35 -0.59 -13.02
N VAL A 17 -2.66 -0.69 -12.79
CA VAL A 17 -3.45 0.39 -12.18
C VAL A 17 -3.00 0.65 -10.74
N VAL A 18 -2.77 -0.39 -9.95
CA VAL A 18 -2.24 -0.26 -8.57
C VAL A 18 -0.83 0.31 -8.58
N GLY A 19 0.03 -0.12 -9.52
CA GLY A 19 1.36 0.44 -9.71
C GLY A 19 1.32 1.94 -10.04
N LEU A 20 0.41 2.37 -10.91
CA LEU A 20 0.20 3.79 -11.20
C LEU A 20 -0.30 4.56 -9.96
N ALA A 21 -1.25 3.99 -9.20
CA ALA A 21 -1.73 4.59 -7.96
C ALA A 21 -0.59 4.75 -6.92
N MET A 22 0.28 3.75 -6.81
CA MET A 22 1.46 3.79 -5.95
C MET A 22 2.45 4.89 -6.38
N LEU A 23 2.68 5.07 -7.68
CA LEU A 23 3.50 6.18 -8.20
C LEU A 23 2.90 7.55 -7.90
N LEU A 24 1.58 7.70 -8.01
CA LEU A 24 0.88 8.94 -7.65
C LEU A 24 0.98 9.22 -6.14
N ALA A 25 0.82 8.20 -5.31
CA ALA A 25 1.00 8.31 -3.86
C ALA A 25 2.45 8.67 -3.49
N LEU A 26 3.44 8.11 -4.19
CA LEU A 26 4.84 8.48 -4.04
C LEU A 26 5.11 9.93 -4.40
N TRP A 27 4.53 10.40 -5.51
CA TRP A 27 4.62 11.80 -5.92
C TRP A 27 4.01 12.74 -4.88
N ARG A 28 2.85 12.36 -4.32
CA ARG A 28 2.18 13.10 -3.23
C ARG A 28 3.02 13.11 -1.94
N LEU A 29 3.66 11.99 -1.59
CA LEU A 29 4.55 11.92 -0.43
C LEU A 29 5.72 12.91 -0.53
N LEU A 30 6.33 13.03 -1.72
CA LEU A 30 7.48 13.89 -1.96
C LEU A 30 7.11 15.38 -2.07
N ARG A 31 5.99 15.70 -2.72
CA ARG A 31 5.55 17.10 -2.99
C ARG A 31 4.42 17.60 -2.10
N GLY A 32 4.00 16.83 -1.09
CA GLY A 32 2.90 17.23 -0.19
C GLY A 32 3.19 18.55 0.51
N PRO A 33 2.26 19.54 0.49
CA PRO A 33 2.47 20.88 1.06
C PRO A 33 2.46 20.89 2.58
N THR A 34 1.78 19.94 3.23
CA THR A 34 1.66 19.86 4.69
C THR A 34 2.17 18.52 5.21
N VAL A 35 2.62 18.48 6.47
CA VAL A 35 3.06 17.23 7.13
C VAL A 35 1.93 16.19 7.15
N PRO A 36 0.67 16.52 7.52
CA PRO A 36 -0.42 15.56 7.47
C PRO A 36 -0.69 14.98 6.08
N ASP A 37 -0.55 15.78 5.01
CA ASP A 37 -0.73 15.28 3.63
C ASP A 37 0.33 14.24 3.26
N ARG A 38 1.57 14.42 3.73
CA ARG A 38 2.64 13.43 3.56
C ARG A 38 2.41 12.15 4.37
N ILE A 39 1.84 12.27 5.58
CA ILE A 39 1.48 11.11 6.40
C ILE A 39 0.38 10.29 5.73
N LEU A 40 -0.65 10.95 5.21
CA LEU A 40 -1.73 10.29 4.46
C LEU A 40 -1.21 9.66 3.17
N ALA A 41 -0.26 10.31 2.48
CA ALA A 41 0.39 9.73 1.32
C ALA A 41 1.23 8.48 1.67
N LEU A 42 1.91 8.47 2.82
CA LEU A 42 2.65 7.30 3.32
C LEU A 42 1.72 6.13 3.67
N ASP A 43 0.57 6.41 4.28
CA ASP A 43 -0.47 5.42 4.56
C ASP A 43 -1.02 4.81 3.26
N THR A 44 -1.34 5.68 2.29
CA THR A 44 -1.81 5.28 0.97
C THR A 44 -0.77 4.41 0.24
N LEU A 45 0.51 4.78 0.30
CA LEU A 45 1.61 3.99 -0.25
C LEU A 45 1.64 2.58 0.35
N SER A 46 1.53 2.48 1.67
CA SER A 46 1.53 1.19 2.38
C SER A 46 0.38 0.30 1.90
N VAL A 47 -0.84 0.85 1.81
CA VAL A 47 -2.02 0.12 1.29
C VAL A 47 -1.83 -0.30 -0.17
N THR A 48 -1.31 0.57 -1.04
CA THR A 48 -1.05 0.21 -2.44
C THR A 48 0.03 -0.87 -2.59
N ALA A 49 1.04 -0.88 -1.72
CA ALA A 49 2.06 -1.93 -1.70
C ALA A 49 1.49 -3.29 -1.26
N ILE A 50 0.62 -3.31 -0.25
CA ILE A 50 -0.10 -4.51 0.21
C ILE A 50 -0.97 -5.07 -0.92
N ALA A 51 -1.73 -4.20 -1.60
CA ALA A 51 -2.55 -4.61 -2.74
C ALA A 51 -1.71 -5.19 -3.89
N LEU A 52 -0.56 -4.58 -4.19
CA LEU A 52 0.35 -5.07 -5.22
C LEU A 52 0.96 -6.42 -4.85
N LEU A 53 1.37 -6.62 -3.60
CA LEU A 53 1.86 -7.90 -3.09
C LEU A 53 0.80 -9.00 -3.16
N MET A 54 -0.45 -8.68 -2.84
CA MET A 54 -1.55 -9.63 -2.97
C MET A 54 -1.77 -10.04 -4.42
N LEU A 55 -1.84 -9.08 -5.35
CA LEU A 55 -2.00 -9.36 -6.78
C LEU A 55 -0.82 -10.17 -7.33
N PHE A 56 0.40 -9.88 -6.87
CA PHE A 56 1.58 -10.63 -7.25
C PHE A 56 1.59 -12.06 -6.66
N GLY A 57 1.14 -12.23 -5.42
CA GLY A 57 0.94 -13.54 -4.81
C GLY A 57 -0.08 -14.39 -5.55
N MET A 58 -1.19 -13.79 -6.00
CA MET A 58 -2.17 -14.43 -6.87
C MET A 58 -1.58 -14.80 -8.23
N TYR A 59 -0.66 -14.01 -8.77
CA TYR A 59 0.00 -14.28 -10.04
C TYR A 59 0.98 -15.45 -9.95
N LEU A 60 1.70 -15.57 -8.83
CA LEU A 60 2.70 -16.62 -8.59
C LEU A 60 2.10 -17.89 -7.96
N ASP A 61 0.79 -17.90 -7.68
CA ASP A 61 0.08 -18.97 -6.96
C ASP A 61 0.78 -19.33 -5.63
N SER A 62 1.24 -18.31 -4.89
CA SER A 62 2.05 -18.47 -3.68
C SER A 62 1.50 -17.67 -2.51
N ALA A 63 1.19 -18.38 -1.41
CA ALA A 63 0.68 -17.80 -0.18
C ALA A 63 1.71 -16.96 0.60
N ILE A 64 3.01 -17.11 0.32
CA ILE A 64 4.09 -16.40 1.04
C ILE A 64 3.94 -14.88 0.90
N TYR A 65 3.53 -14.40 -0.28
CA TYR A 65 3.30 -12.97 -0.51
C TYR A 65 2.10 -12.43 0.26
N PHE A 66 1.10 -13.28 0.53
CA PHE A 66 -0.05 -12.91 1.35
C PHE A 66 0.36 -12.72 2.82
N GLU A 67 1.19 -13.61 3.35
CA GLU A 67 1.74 -13.47 4.70
C GLU A 67 2.60 -12.20 4.83
N ALA A 68 3.47 -11.92 3.84
CA ALA A 68 4.25 -10.70 3.80
C ALA A 68 3.37 -9.44 3.74
N ALA A 69 2.31 -9.46 2.93
CA ALA A 69 1.35 -8.37 2.84
C ALA A 69 0.65 -8.10 4.19
N LEU A 70 0.31 -9.15 4.94
CA LEU A 70 -0.31 -9.04 6.25
C LEU A 70 0.64 -8.42 7.29
N ILE A 71 1.91 -8.83 7.29
CA ILE A 71 2.93 -8.23 8.16
C ILE A 71 3.10 -6.73 7.84
N ILE A 72 3.20 -6.39 6.56
CA ILE A 72 3.31 -4.98 6.11
C ILE A 72 2.07 -4.18 6.50
N ALA A 73 0.87 -4.76 6.41
CA ALA A 73 -0.37 -4.11 6.83
C ALA A 73 -0.36 -3.74 8.31
N MET A 74 0.06 -4.66 9.17
CA MET A 74 0.14 -4.44 10.61
C MET A 74 1.18 -3.36 10.96
N LEU A 75 2.35 -3.40 10.33
CA LEU A 75 3.43 -2.44 10.58
C LEU A 75 3.11 -1.04 10.01
N GLY A 76 2.57 -0.99 8.80
CA GLY A 76 2.21 0.25 8.10
C GLY A 76 1.16 1.06 8.86
N PHE A 77 0.08 0.39 9.29
CA PHE A 77 -0.97 1.01 10.10
C PHE A 77 -0.45 1.49 11.46
N GLY A 78 0.37 0.69 12.14
CA GLY A 78 0.98 1.09 13.41
C GLY A 78 1.85 2.35 13.27
N SER A 79 2.65 2.43 12.22
CA SER A 79 3.52 3.58 11.94
C SER A 79 2.73 4.88 11.74
N THR A 80 1.62 4.83 11.00
CA THR A 80 0.80 6.02 10.71
C THR A 80 0.04 6.51 11.95
N VAL A 81 -0.42 5.61 12.83
CA VAL A 81 -1.03 5.99 14.12
C VAL A 81 -0.01 6.71 15.02
N VAL A 82 1.21 6.18 15.15
CA VAL A 82 2.28 6.79 15.95
C VAL A 82 2.64 8.17 15.41
N LEU A 83 2.83 8.28 14.09
CA LEU A 83 3.20 9.53 13.43
C LEU A 83 2.10 10.59 13.55
N SER A 84 0.83 10.19 13.44
CA SER A 84 -0.31 11.09 13.62
C SER A 84 -0.43 11.61 15.06
N LYS A 85 -0.21 10.74 16.06
CA LYS A 85 -0.16 11.14 17.47
C LYS A 85 0.99 12.12 17.75
N TYR A 86 2.17 11.82 17.23
CA TYR A 86 3.35 12.67 17.38
C TYR A 86 3.12 14.08 16.83
N VAL A 87 2.54 14.20 15.63
CA VAL A 87 2.25 15.52 15.03
C VAL A 87 1.24 16.33 15.85
N LEU A 88 0.26 15.67 16.47
CA LEU A 88 -0.79 16.35 17.22
C LEU A 88 -0.35 16.77 18.63
N ARG A 89 0.43 15.93 19.32
CA ARG A 89 0.73 16.11 20.75
C ARG A 89 2.18 16.48 21.05
N ARG A 90 3.08 16.39 20.06
CA ARG A 90 4.55 16.47 20.23
C ARG A 90 5.13 15.44 21.22
N ASP A 91 4.31 14.50 21.68
CA ASP A 91 4.69 13.45 22.62
C ASP A 91 4.07 12.13 22.18
N ILE A 92 4.82 11.04 22.35
CA ILE A 92 4.52 9.71 21.80
C ILE A 92 4.03 8.74 22.87
N VAL A 93 4.38 8.97 24.13
CA VAL A 93 4.08 8.10 25.28
C VAL A 93 3.60 8.96 26.45
N GLU A 94 2.51 8.54 27.09
CA GLU A 94 2.06 9.07 28.38
C GLU A 94 2.60 8.17 29.50
#